data_AF-A0A6I9YHU2-F1
#
_entry.id   AF-A0A6I9YHU2-F1
#
_cell.length_a   1.000
_cell.length_b   1.000
_cell.length_c   1.000
_cell.angle_alpha   90.00
_cell.angle_beta   90.00
_cell.angle_gamma   90.00
#
_symmetry.space_group_name_H-M   'P 1'
#
loop_
_entity.id
_entity.type
_entity.pdbx_description
1 polymer ?
#
loop_
_entity_poly.entity_id
_entity_poly.type
_entity_poly.pdbx_seq_one_letter_code
_entity_poly.pdbx_strand_id
1 'polypeptide(L)'
;MVLILGCITCFALFFFCNTATVYKICAWMQLLAALCLVLGCMIFPDGWDSETVRDMCGEKTGKYSLGDCSVRWAYILAIIGILNALILSFLAFVLGNRQNDLLLEELKTENKVEEFIDRQDIVADNFMYYV
;
A
#
# COMPACT_ATOMS: atom_id res chain seq x y z
N MET A 1 -3.19 -25.11 2.89
CA MET A 1 -2.58 -25.00 4.24
C MET A 1 -1.56 -23.87 4.33
N VAL A 2 -0.59 -23.75 3.40
CA VAL A 2 0.40 -22.65 3.39
C VAL A 2 -0.25 -21.25 3.31
N LEU A 3 -1.29 -21.08 2.48
CA LEU A 3 -2.05 -19.82 2.40
C LEU A 3 -2.71 -19.43 3.74
N ILE A 4 -3.23 -20.39 4.49
CA ILE A 4 -3.90 -20.15 5.77
C ILE A 4 -2.88 -19.73 6.83
N LEU A 5 -1.73 -20.42 6.91
CA LEU A 5 -0.63 -20.07 7.80
C LEU A 5 -0.05 -18.68 7.47
N GLY A 6 0.04 -18.34 6.18
CA GLY A 6 0.43 -17.02 5.72
C GLY A 6 -0.56 -15.94 6.18
N CYS A 7 -1.87 -16.16 5.99
CA CYS A 7 -2.90 -15.23 6.45
C CYS A 7 -2.85 -15.04 7.97
N ILE A 8 -2.72 -16.11 8.75
CA ILE A 8 -2.67 -16.03 10.23
C ILE A 8 -1.44 -15.25 10.69
N THR A 9 -0.28 -15.47 10.07
CA THR A 9 0.96 -14.72 10.38
C THR A 9 0.82 -13.24 10.03
N CYS A 10 0.23 -12.92 8.87
CA CYS A 10 -0.06 -11.54 8.48
C CYS A 10 -1.03 -10.86 9.45
N PHE A 11 -2.08 -11.56 9.90
CA PHE A 11 -3.02 -11.04 10.89
C PHE A 11 -2.36 -10.81 12.26
N ALA A 12 -1.46 -11.70 12.69
CA ALA A 12 -0.74 -11.54 13.96
C ALA A 12 0.21 -10.32 13.94
N LEU A 13 0.86 -10.03 12.80
CA LEU A 13 1.71 -8.84 12.64
C LEU A 13 0.91 -7.52 12.72
N PHE A 14 -0.37 -7.54 12.35
CA PHE A 14 -1.27 -6.38 12.47
C PHE A 14 -1.60 -6.02 13.92
N PHE A 15 -1.62 -6.99 14.85
CA PHE A 15 -1.95 -6.75 16.27
C PHE A 15 -0.83 -6.06 17.06
N PHE A 16 0.42 -6.14 16.61
CA PHE A 16 1.57 -5.55 17.29
C PHE A 16 1.96 -4.14 16.78
N CYS A 17 1.32 -3.66 15.71
CA CYS A 17 1.67 -2.40 15.07
C CYS A 17 0.57 -1.36 15.24
N ASN A 18 0.96 -0.11 15.50
CA ASN A 18 0.05 1.03 15.60
C ASN A 18 -0.80 1.14 14.32
N THR A 19 -2.11 1.36 14.47
CA THR A 19 -3.10 1.51 13.40
C THR A 19 -2.66 2.49 12.31
N ALA A 20 -1.91 3.54 12.66
CA ALA A 20 -1.36 4.50 11.70
C ALA A 20 -0.29 3.89 10.77
N THR A 21 0.62 3.07 11.32
CA THR A 21 1.68 2.41 10.54
C THR A 21 1.11 1.38 9.58
N VAL A 22 0.06 0.69 10.03
CA VAL A 22 -0.66 -0.32 9.25
C VAL A 22 -1.25 0.24 7.97
N TYR A 23 -1.94 1.39 8.02
CA TYR A 23 -2.50 2.03 6.82
C TYR A 23 -1.41 2.39 5.81
N LYS A 24 -0.26 2.85 6.30
CA LYS A 24 0.87 3.18 5.43
C LYS A 24 1.45 1.94 4.74
N ILE A 25 1.66 0.86 5.48
CA ILE A 25 2.18 -0.41 4.92
C ILE A 25 1.20 -0.98 3.90
N CYS A 26 -0.10 -0.97 4.21
CA CYS A 26 -1.15 -1.44 3.31
C CYS A 26 -1.12 -0.70 1.97
N ALA A 27 -1.03 0.64 2.00
CA ALA A 27 -0.91 1.46 0.79
C ALA A 27 0.30 1.06 -0.08
N TRP A 28 1.47 0.87 0.53
CA TRP A 28 2.68 0.43 -0.20
C TRP A 28 2.55 -0.98 -0.78
N MET A 29 1.91 -1.90 -0.05
CA MET A 29 1.66 -3.25 -0.55
C MET A 29 0.64 -3.27 -1.69
N GLN A 30 -0.40 -2.43 -1.66
CA GLN A 30 -1.35 -2.28 -2.77
C GLN A 30 -0.67 -1.70 -4.01
N LEU A 31 0.21 -0.71 -3.86
CA LEU A 31 0.98 -0.17 -4.99
C LEU A 31 1.88 -1.21 -5.62
N LEU A 32 2.58 -2.02 -4.81
CA LEU A 32 3.41 -3.10 -5.31
C LEU A 32 2.57 -4.14 -6.07
N ALA A 33 1.41 -4.53 -5.52
CA ALA A 33 0.49 -5.45 -6.18
C ALA A 33 -0.04 -4.89 -7.52
N ALA A 34 -0.42 -3.61 -7.55
CA ALA A 34 -0.84 -2.94 -8.78
C ALA A 34 0.28 -2.93 -9.84
N LEU A 35 1.52 -2.63 -9.44
CA LEU A 35 2.68 -2.66 -10.33
C LEU A 35 2.91 -4.06 -10.91
N CYS A 36 2.89 -5.11 -10.07
CA CYS A 36 3.03 -6.49 -10.52
C CYS A 36 1.92 -6.89 -11.51
N LEU A 37 0.68 -6.47 -11.28
CA LEU A 37 -0.44 -6.73 -12.19
C LEU A 37 -0.29 -5.97 -13.52
N VAL A 38 0.16 -4.71 -13.49
CA VAL A 38 0.45 -3.92 -14.70
C VAL A 38 1.55 -4.58 -15.53
N LEU A 39 2.64 -5.04 -14.88
CA LEU A 39 3.69 -5.80 -15.53
C LEU A 39 3.14 -7.10 -16.15
N GLY A 40 2.28 -7.82 -15.44
CA GLY A 40 1.59 -9.00 -15.98
C GLY A 40 0.74 -8.67 -17.21
N CYS A 41 0.00 -7.56 -17.19
CA CYS A 41 -0.80 -7.09 -18.32
C CYS A 41 0.04 -6.60 -19.50
N MET A 42 1.29 -6.17 -19.30
CA MET A 42 2.22 -5.79 -20.37
C MET A 42 2.98 -6.98 -20.95
N ILE A 43 3.38 -7.94 -20.11
CA ILE A 43 4.09 -9.16 -20.54
C ILE A 43 3.15 -10.09 -21.32
N PHE A 44 1.88 -10.17 -20.91
CA PHE A 44 0.88 -11.04 -21.55
C PHE A 44 0.72 -10.80 -23.08
N PRO A 45 0.53 -9.57 -23.58
CA PRO A 45 0.48 -9.29 -25.01
C PRO A 45 1.85 -9.32 -25.69
N ASP A 46 2.94 -9.06 -24.96
CA ASP A 46 4.30 -9.04 -25.53
C ASP A 46 4.79 -10.46 -25.87
N GLY A 47 4.42 -11.46 -25.07
CA GLY A 47 4.76 -12.86 -25.30
C GLY A 47 4.05 -13.53 -26.49
N TRP A 48 3.06 -12.88 -27.10
CA TRP A 48 2.33 -13.41 -28.27
C TRP A 48 3.07 -13.30 -29.59
N ASP A 49 4.25 -12.67 -29.60
CA ASP A 49 5.09 -12.49 -30.79
C ASP A 49 5.98 -13.70 -31.13
N SER A 50 5.78 -14.84 -30.46
CA SER A 50 6.54 -16.08 -30.72
C SER A 50 5.83 -17.00 -31.71
N GLU A 51 6.57 -17.59 -32.65
CA GLU A 51 6.05 -18.52 -33.67
C GLU A 51 5.24 -19.67 -33.07
N THR A 52 5.63 -20.15 -31.89
CA THR A 52 4.95 -21.24 -31.15
C THR A 52 3.51 -20.89 -30.75
N VAL A 53 3.21 -19.61 -30.48
CA VAL A 53 1.85 -19.15 -30.11
C VAL A 53 0.99 -18.95 -31.36
N ARG A 54 1.62 -18.53 -32.47
CA ARG A 54 0.98 -18.36 -33.79
C ARG A 54 0.50 -19.69 -34.38
N ASP A 55 1.24 -20.77 -34.15
CA ASP A 55 0.86 -22.13 -34.58
C ASP A 55 -0.36 -22.71 -33.84
N MET A 56 -0.57 -22.35 -32.57
CA MET A 56 -1.68 -22.87 -31.76
C MET A 56 -3.00 -22.09 -31.96
N CYS A 57 -2.89 -20.79 -32.22
CA CYS A 57 -4.01 -19.86 -32.20
C CYS A 57 -4.37 -19.30 -33.60
N GLY A 58 -3.59 -19.71 -34.62
CA GLY A 58 -3.80 -19.41 -36.04
C GLY A 58 -2.81 -18.38 -36.58
N GLU A 59 -2.39 -18.55 -37.85
CA GLU A 59 -1.40 -17.72 -38.56
C GLU A 59 -1.72 -16.21 -38.61
N LYS A 60 -2.98 -15.83 -38.34
CA LYS A 60 -3.46 -14.44 -38.28
C LYS A 60 -3.34 -13.79 -36.90
N THR A 61 -2.76 -14.47 -35.91
CA THR A 61 -2.56 -13.89 -34.59
C THR A 61 -1.42 -12.86 -34.59
N GLY A 62 -1.66 -11.73 -33.93
CA GLY A 62 -0.71 -10.62 -33.81
C GLY A 62 -0.83 -9.95 -32.45
N LYS A 63 0.03 -8.97 -32.15
CA LYS A 63 -0.08 -8.20 -30.89
C LYS A 63 -1.47 -7.56 -30.82
N TYR A 64 -2.29 -8.04 -29.88
CA TYR A 64 -3.70 -7.69 -29.67
C TYR A 64 -4.74 -8.26 -30.66
N SER A 65 -4.35 -9.07 -31.63
CA SER A 65 -5.29 -9.77 -32.52
C SER A 65 -5.30 -11.26 -32.19
N LEU A 66 -6.35 -11.70 -31.50
CA LEU A 66 -6.43 -13.03 -30.93
C LEU A 66 -6.68 -14.18 -31.92
N GLY A 67 -6.94 -13.88 -33.19
CA GLY A 67 -7.30 -14.91 -34.16
C GLY A 67 -8.52 -15.71 -33.66
N ASP A 68 -8.37 -17.02 -33.51
CA ASP A 68 -9.42 -17.95 -33.08
C ASP A 68 -9.45 -18.23 -31.56
N CYS A 69 -8.51 -17.72 -30.76
CA CYS A 69 -8.59 -17.83 -29.30
C CYS A 69 -9.36 -16.66 -28.69
N SER A 70 -9.84 -16.79 -27.46
CA SER A 70 -10.49 -15.70 -26.72
C SER A 70 -9.78 -15.42 -25.41
N VAL A 71 -9.67 -14.13 -25.06
CA VAL A 71 -9.16 -13.70 -23.76
C VAL A 71 -10.18 -14.12 -22.71
N ARG A 72 -9.81 -15.07 -21.85
CA ARG A 72 -10.65 -15.52 -20.74
C ARG A 72 -10.75 -14.46 -19.64
N TRP A 73 -11.70 -14.69 -18.72
CA TRP A 73 -11.96 -13.87 -17.53
C TRP A 73 -10.73 -13.44 -16.72
N ALA A 74 -9.62 -14.19 -16.77
CA ALA A 74 -8.39 -13.85 -16.07
C ALA A 74 -7.82 -12.46 -16.42
N TYR A 75 -7.91 -12.04 -17.69
CA TYR A 75 -7.43 -10.72 -18.09
C TYR A 75 -8.36 -9.60 -17.62
N ILE A 76 -9.68 -9.85 -17.66
CA ILE A 76 -10.68 -8.92 -17.13
C ILE A 76 -10.47 -8.74 -15.61
N LEU A 77 -10.21 -9.84 -14.90
CA LEU A 77 -9.88 -9.83 -13.47
C LEU A 77 -8.57 -9.09 -13.18
N ALA A 78 -7.57 -9.16 -14.06
CA ALA A 78 -6.34 -8.40 -13.91
C ALA A 78 -6.58 -6.88 -14.00
N ILE A 79 -7.39 -6.43 -14.95
CA ILE A 79 -7.75 -5.01 -15.09
C ILE A 79 -8.55 -4.53 -13.86
N ILE A 80 -9.55 -5.29 -13.43
CA ILE A 80 -10.34 -4.98 -12.23
C ILE A 80 -9.44 -4.94 -10.99
N GLY A 81 -8.47 -5.86 -10.89
CA GLY A 81 -7.50 -5.92 -9.81
C GLY A 81 -6.63 -4.66 -9.73
N ILE A 82 -6.17 -4.14 -10.87
CA ILE A 82 -5.39 -2.88 -10.93
C ILE A 82 -6.25 -1.71 -10.44
N LEU A 83 -7.47 -1.56 -10.96
CA LEU A 83 -8.38 -0.47 -10.54
C LEU A 83 -8.67 -0.54 -9.04
N ASN A 84 -8.95 -1.72 -8.53
CA ASN A 84 -9.22 -1.93 -7.11
C ASN A 84 -7.98 -1.59 -6.26
N ALA A 85 -6.79 -2.06 -6.64
CA ALA A 85 -5.55 -1.77 -5.91
C ALA A 85 -5.22 -0.27 -5.88
N LEU A 86 -5.48 0.46 -6.97
CA LEU A 86 -5.31 1.92 -7.01
C LEU A 86 -6.30 2.63 -6.07
N ILE A 87 -7.58 2.25 -6.08
CA ILE A 87 -8.60 2.82 -5.19
C ILE A 87 -8.24 2.56 -3.72
N LEU A 88 -7.89 1.32 -3.38
CA LEU A 88 -7.51 0.96 -2.01
C LEU A 88 -6.25 1.69 -1.56
N SER A 89 -5.24 1.83 -2.42
CA SER A 89 -4.04 2.60 -2.09
C SER A 89 -4.37 4.07 -1.83
N PHE A 90 -5.24 4.68 -2.63
CA PHE A 90 -5.64 6.08 -2.45
C PHE A 90 -6.38 6.27 -1.12
N LEU A 91 -7.36 5.41 -0.84
CA LEU A 91 -8.11 5.44 0.43
C LEU A 91 -7.20 5.21 1.64
N ALA A 92 -6.27 4.26 1.56
CA ALA A 92 -5.31 3.98 2.63
C ALA A 92 -4.33 5.13 2.88
N PHE A 93 -3.89 5.83 1.83
CA PHE A 93 -3.03 7.01 1.97
C PHE A 93 -3.78 8.19 2.60
N VAL A 94 -5.03 8.44 2.18
CA VAL A 94 -5.87 9.49 2.76
C VAL A 94 -6.13 9.22 4.24
N LEU A 95 -6.52 7.99 4.60
CA LEU A 95 -6.74 7.60 6.00
C LEU A 95 -5.45 7.67 6.82
N GLY A 96 -4.34 7.18 6.27
CA GLY A 96 -3.03 7.23 6.91
C GLY A 96 -2.57 8.65 7.20
N ASN A 97 -2.76 9.59 6.25
CA ASN A 97 -2.38 10.99 6.45
C ASN A 97 -3.22 11.66 7.54
N ARG A 98 -4.54 11.45 7.54
CA ARG A 98 -5.41 12.01 8.59
C ARG A 98 -5.06 11.47 9.98
N GLN A 99 -4.71 10.19 10.09
CA GLN A 99 -4.29 9.59 11.35
C GLN A 99 -2.92 10.12 11.81
N ASN A 100 -1.98 10.35 10.88
CA ASN A 100 -0.67 10.90 11.19
C ASN A 100 -0.73 12.37 11.64
N ASP A 101 -1.59 13.18 11.01
CA ASP A 101 -1.76 14.59 11.38
C ASP A 101 -2.29 14.72 12.82
N LEU A 102 -3.30 13.93 13.20
CA LEU A 102 -3.83 13.92 14.56
C LEU A 102 -2.77 13.51 15.60
N LEU A 103 -1.98 12.47 15.29
CA LEU A 103 -0.90 12.02 16.18
C LEU A 103 0.20 13.09 16.33
N LEU A 104 0.52 13.83 15.26
CA LEU A 104 1.49 14.93 15.31
C LEU A 104 0.98 16.12 16.13
N GLU A 105 -0.32 16.42 16.07
CA GLU A 105 -0.92 17.49 16.89
C GLU A 105 -0.88 17.15 18.38
N GLU A 106 -1.16 15.90 18.76
CA GLU A 106 -1.02 15.43 20.15
C GLU A 106 0.43 15.55 20.64
N LEU A 107 1.39 15.03 19.88
CA LEU A 107 2.82 15.12 20.23
C LEU A 107 3.31 16.56 20.34
N LYS A 108 2.89 17.46 19.44
CA LYS A 108 3.28 18.88 19.50
C LYS A 108 2.70 19.56 20.74
N THR A 109 1.49 19.17 21.13
CA THR A 109 0.84 19.70 22.34
C THR A 109 1.59 19.23 23.59
N GLU A 110 1.96 17.95 23.66
CA GLU A 110 2.77 17.41 24.76
C GLU A 110 4.14 18.09 24.87
N ASN A 111 4.88 18.23 23.76
CA ASN A 111 6.19 18.91 23.76
C ASN A 111 6.08 20.37 24.23
N LYS A 112 5.02 21.08 23.81
CA LYS A 112 4.79 22.46 24.24
C LYS A 112 4.49 22.52 25.74
N VAL A 113 3.72 21.57 26.28
CA VAL A 113 3.44 21.49 27.72
C VAL A 113 4.71 21.20 28.52
N GLU A 114 5.54 20.26 28.09
CA GLU A 114 6.85 19.99 28.70
C GLU A 114 7.73 21.25 28.71
N GLU A 115 7.78 22.01 27.60
CA GLU A 115 8.55 23.26 27.52
C GLU A 115 8.01 24.35 28.46
N PHE A 116 6.71 24.35 28.76
CA PHE A 116 6.11 25.26 29.76
C PHE A 116 6.41 24.84 31.20
N ILE A 117 6.40 23.53 31.50
CA ILE A 117 6.73 22.99 32.83
C ILE A 117 8.20 23.24 33.14
N ASP A 118 9.10 22.90 32.22
CA ASP A 118 10.55 23.14 32.38
C ASP A 118 10.85 24.64 32.63
N ARG A 119 10.16 25.53 31.90
CA ARG A 119 10.27 26.98 32.12
C ARG A 119 9.75 27.42 33.48
N GLN A 120 8.69 26.80 34.03
CA GLN A 120 8.20 27.13 35.37
C GLN A 120 9.14 26.62 36.46
N ASP A 121 9.68 25.41 36.33
CA ASP A 121 10.61 24.83 37.29
C ASP A 121 11.92 25.64 37.38
N ILE A 122 12.46 26.08 36.23
CA ILE A 122 13.63 26.98 36.19
C ILE A 122 13.34 28.29 36.96
N VAL A 123 12.14 28.87 36.84
CA VAL A 123 11.78 30.10 37.54
C VAL A 123 11.63 29.85 39.05
N ALA A 124 11.09 28.70 39.45
CA ALA A 124 10.96 28.32 40.85
C ALA A 124 12.32 28.09 41.53
N ASP A 125 13.24 27.39 40.86
CA ASP A 125 14.61 27.17 41.36
C ASP A 125 15.39 28.49 41.47
N ASN A 126 15.27 29.37 40.47
CA ASN A 126 15.93 30.66 40.50
C ASN A 126 15.35 31.57 41.61
N PHE A 127 14.03 31.52 41.85
CA PHE A 127 13.42 32.23 42.97
C PHE A 127 13.90 31.72 44.34
N MET A 128 14.05 30.40 44.50
CA MET A 128 14.54 29.80 45.75
C MET A 128 16.02 30.13 46.04
N TYR A 129 16.81 30.43 45.00
CA TYR A 129 18.21 30.84 45.15
C TYR A 129 18.38 32.31 45.57
N TYR A 130 17.37 33.16 45.33
CA TYR A 130 17.39 34.59 45.62
C TYR A 130 16.69 34.99 46.93
N VAL A 131 15.97 34.06 47.57
CA VAL A 131 15.32 34.22 48.89
C VAL A 131 16.21 33.59 49.97
#